data_AF-A0A4Q6C556-F1
#
_entry.id   AF-A0A4Q6C556-F1
#
_cell.length_a   1.000
_cell.length_b   1.000
_cell.length_c   1.000
_cell.angle_alpha   90.00
_cell.angle_beta   90.00
_cell.angle_gamma   90.00
#
_symmetry.space_group_name_H-M   'P 1'
#
loop_
_entity.id
_entity.type
_entity.pdbx_description
1 polymer ?
#
loop_
_entity_poly.entity_id
_entity_poly.type
_entity_poly.pdbx_seq_one_letter_code
_entity_poly.pdbx_strand_id
1 'polypeptide(L)'
;MPRKRGQLYTFDRNDPNLPLVTDTSPDDVPITFSNYGLRNNLIALPQFGVDTSRLIDNALLQLEDNYTLPLRYKISNGENAFRQMTLPHPSSQMRVCKIYSEYSELITYYCGKSSFSLRYPAKISSSFYRKNPLADLKKYRDSGVTELAKDGMYKHPSAYFVYGGIDKYYKYFQSDEFYEWRRSSPRCCE
;
A
#
# COMPACT_ATOMS: atom_id res chain seq x y z
N MET A 1 26.78 -26.05 -16.29
CA MET A 1 25.90 -26.24 -15.12
C MET A 1 24.44 -26.21 -15.58
N PRO A 2 23.59 -27.18 -15.23
CA PRO A 2 22.19 -27.17 -15.65
C PRO A 2 21.43 -26.05 -14.90
N ARG A 3 20.62 -25.28 -15.63
CA ARG A 3 19.79 -24.19 -15.12
C ARG A 3 18.75 -24.74 -14.13
N LYS A 4 18.86 -24.41 -12.83
CA LYS A 4 17.80 -24.71 -11.85
C LYS A 4 16.51 -23.99 -12.25
N ARG A 5 15.44 -24.77 -12.45
CA ARG A 5 14.05 -24.31 -12.67
C ARG A 5 13.62 -23.34 -11.56
N GLY A 6 12.91 -22.28 -11.98
CA GLY A 6 12.29 -21.20 -11.20
C GLY A 6 12.32 -21.32 -9.68
N GLN A 7 13.28 -20.66 -9.04
CA GLN A 7 13.27 -20.42 -7.61
C GLN A 7 12.22 -19.34 -7.32
N LEU A 8 11.10 -19.74 -6.69
CA LEU A 8 10.13 -18.81 -6.11
C LEU A 8 10.81 -18.18 -4.89
N TYR A 9 11.01 -16.87 -4.91
CA TYR A 9 11.42 -16.14 -3.72
C TYR A 9 10.14 -15.69 -3.01
N THR A 10 9.99 -16.11 -1.77
CA THR A 10 8.78 -15.90 -0.98
C THR A 10 8.82 -14.53 -0.34
N PHE A 11 7.92 -13.66 -0.80
CA PHE A 11 7.33 -12.67 0.08
C PHE A 11 6.36 -13.44 1.00
N ASP A 12 6.26 -13.11 2.29
CA ASP A 12 5.28 -13.78 3.13
C ASP A 12 3.90 -13.15 2.91
N ARG A 13 2.94 -13.94 2.41
CA ARG A 13 1.55 -13.51 2.19
C ARG A 13 0.87 -13.15 3.51
N ASN A 14 1.25 -13.87 4.55
CA ASN A 14 0.60 -13.84 5.84
C ASN A 14 1.23 -12.81 6.76
N ASP A 15 2.14 -11.97 6.26
CA ASP A 15 2.66 -10.86 7.04
C ASP A 15 1.58 -9.80 7.25
N PRO A 16 1.01 -9.70 8.46
CA PRO A 16 -0.05 -8.72 8.75
C PRO A 16 0.49 -7.29 8.71
N ASN A 17 1.81 -7.11 8.76
CA ASN A 17 2.48 -5.81 8.79
C ASN A 17 2.85 -5.32 7.39
N LEU A 18 2.48 -6.04 6.33
CA LEU A 18 2.67 -5.59 4.94
C LEU A 18 2.14 -4.15 4.69
N PRO A 19 0.96 -3.75 5.20
CA PRO A 19 0.44 -2.40 4.99
C PRO A 19 1.32 -1.28 5.59
N LEU A 20 2.20 -1.60 6.55
CA LEU A 20 3.20 -0.64 7.05
C LEU A 20 4.10 -0.18 5.92
N VAL A 21 4.57 -1.13 5.12
CA VAL A 21 5.48 -0.82 4.03
C VAL A 21 4.72 -0.31 2.83
N THR A 22 3.51 -0.80 2.52
CA THR A 22 2.83 -0.44 1.27
C THR A 22 1.93 0.80 1.36
N ASP A 23 0.97 0.82 2.28
CA ASP A 23 -0.17 1.74 2.21
C ASP A 23 -0.05 2.88 3.23
N THR A 24 0.64 2.64 4.34
CA THR A 24 0.88 3.66 5.38
C THR A 24 2.26 4.30 5.28
N SER A 25 3.12 3.80 4.37
CA SER A 25 4.40 4.43 4.05
C SER A 25 4.14 5.74 3.33
N PRO A 26 4.55 6.89 3.90
CA PRO A 26 4.45 8.16 3.21
C PRO A 26 5.55 8.19 2.14
N ASP A 27 5.19 7.81 0.91
CA ASP A 27 6.11 7.82 -0.23
C ASP A 27 6.11 9.19 -0.94
N ASP A 28 5.06 10.01 -0.75
CA ASP A 28 4.86 11.33 -1.38
C ASP A 28 5.29 12.52 -0.51
N VAL A 29 6.16 12.29 0.48
CA VAL A 29 6.68 13.33 1.37
C VAL A 29 8.10 13.75 1.00
N PRO A 30 8.48 15.03 1.20
CA PRO A 30 9.82 15.51 0.87
C PRO A 30 10.91 15.02 1.84
N ILE A 31 10.52 14.40 2.97
CA ILE A 31 11.45 13.75 3.89
C ILE A 31 11.67 12.31 3.42
N THR A 32 12.92 11.88 3.29
CA THR A 32 13.25 10.48 3.03
C THR A 32 12.87 9.63 4.24
N PHE A 33 11.72 8.97 4.16
CA PHE A 33 11.15 8.16 5.23
C PHE A 33 10.81 6.75 4.72
N SER A 34 10.93 5.75 5.59
CA SER A 34 10.68 4.36 5.25
C SER A 34 10.22 3.56 6.45
N ASN A 35 9.10 2.85 6.30
CA ASN A 35 8.53 2.00 7.34
C ASN A 35 9.17 0.61 7.44
N TYR A 36 10.18 0.30 6.62
CA TYR A 36 10.87 -1.00 6.68
C TYR A 36 11.51 -1.27 8.04
N GLY A 37 12.12 -0.26 8.67
CA GLY A 37 12.72 -0.39 10.00
C GLY A 37 11.67 -0.76 11.05
N LEU A 38 10.52 -0.07 11.04
CA LEU A 38 9.41 -0.36 11.94
C LEU A 38 8.91 -1.80 11.77
N ARG A 39 8.61 -2.20 10.52
CA ARG A 39 8.15 -3.58 10.22
C ARG A 39 9.16 -4.63 10.68
N ASN A 40 10.45 -4.45 10.39
CA ASN A 40 11.48 -5.42 10.76
C ASN A 40 11.64 -5.53 12.28
N ASN A 41 11.56 -4.41 12.99
CA ASN A 41 11.61 -4.39 14.45
C ASN A 41 10.37 -5.06 15.07
N LEU A 42 9.19 -4.92 14.45
CA LEU A 42 7.97 -5.62 14.89
C LEU A 42 8.07 -7.14 14.69
N ILE A 43 8.65 -7.58 13.58
CA ILE A 43 8.89 -9.02 13.34
C ILE A 43 9.94 -9.57 14.32
N ALA A 44 10.96 -8.78 14.62
CA ALA A 44 11.99 -9.14 15.58
C ALA A 44 11.57 -8.91 17.05
N LEU A 45 10.40 -8.30 17.31
CA LEU A 45 9.94 -7.92 18.65
C LEU A 45 10.05 -9.07 19.67
N PRO A 46 9.61 -10.31 19.37
CA PRO A 46 9.72 -11.43 20.30
C PRO A 46 11.15 -11.80 20.72
N GLN A 47 12.17 -11.34 19.98
CA GLN A 47 13.58 -11.64 20.21
C GLN A 47 14.23 -10.67 21.21
N PHE A 48 13.63 -9.50 21.48
CA PHE A 48 14.24 -8.46 22.33
C PHE A 48 14.06 -8.69 23.84
N GLY A 49 13.32 -9.74 24.24
CA GLY A 49 12.96 -10.02 25.63
C GLY A 49 11.54 -9.55 25.99
N VAL A 50 10.94 -10.14 27.03
CA VAL A 50 9.52 -9.93 27.37
C VAL A 50 9.25 -8.49 27.84
N ASP A 51 10.14 -7.93 28.68
CA ASP A 51 9.93 -6.60 29.28
C ASP A 51 10.07 -5.48 28.25
N THR A 52 11.05 -5.58 27.37
CA THR A 52 11.27 -4.62 26.27
C THR A 52 10.12 -4.68 25.26
N SER A 53 9.67 -5.89 24.91
CA SER A 53 8.52 -6.09 24.03
C SER A 53 7.26 -5.45 24.60
N ARG A 54 6.96 -5.71 25.88
CA ARG A 54 5.81 -5.12 26.58
C ARG A 54 5.89 -3.59 26.66
N LEU A 55 7.07 -3.06 26.92
CA LEU A 55 7.28 -1.62 26.96
C LEU A 55 7.03 -0.98 25.60
N ILE A 56 7.55 -1.57 24.52
CA ILE A 56 7.33 -1.09 23.15
C ILE A 56 5.85 -1.19 22.77
N ASP A 57 5.20 -2.31 23.06
CA ASP A 57 3.78 -2.51 22.79
C ASP A 57 2.93 -1.44 23.47
N ASN A 58 3.10 -1.26 24.79
CA ASN A 58 2.30 -0.32 25.57
C ASN A 58 2.62 1.15 25.26
N ALA A 59 3.89 1.48 25.02
CA ALA A 59 4.30 2.88 24.84
C ALA A 59 4.11 3.38 23.41
N LEU A 60 4.18 2.51 22.39
CA LEU A 60 4.25 2.94 20.98
C LEU A 60 3.15 2.35 20.09
N LEU A 61 2.67 1.14 20.37
CA LEU A 61 1.85 0.37 19.42
C LEU A 61 0.38 0.29 19.84
N GLN A 62 0.12 0.13 21.14
CA GLN A 62 -1.20 0.01 21.75
C GLN A 62 -1.51 1.24 22.60
N LEU A 63 -1.47 2.42 21.99
CA LEU A 63 -2.04 3.60 22.63
C LEU A 63 -3.56 3.38 22.71
N GLU A 64 -4.05 3.09 23.92
CA GLU A 64 -5.47 2.94 24.23
C GLU A 64 -6.24 4.25 24.05
N ASP A 65 -5.52 5.37 23.95
CA ASP A 65 -6.11 6.68 23.73
C ASP A 65 -6.84 6.76 22.38
N ASN A 66 -7.97 7.48 22.40
CA ASN A 66 -8.83 7.69 21.24
C ASN A 66 -8.14 8.44 20.08
N TYR A 67 -6.98 9.07 20.31
CA TYR A 67 -6.26 9.84 19.30
C TYR A 67 -4.75 9.66 19.39
N THR A 68 -4.09 9.65 18.23
CA THR A 68 -2.62 9.69 18.12
C THR A 68 -2.17 11.05 17.62
N LEU A 69 -1.04 11.56 18.11
CA LEU A 69 -0.43 12.79 17.61
C LEU A 69 0.53 12.46 16.46
N PRO A 70 0.24 12.86 15.20
CA PRO A 70 1.17 12.69 14.10
C PRO A 70 2.34 13.69 14.24
N LEU A 71 3.51 13.32 13.71
CA LEU A 71 4.66 14.21 13.66
C LEU A 71 4.41 15.28 12.59
N ARG A 72 4.19 16.52 13.02
CA ARG A 72 3.93 17.67 12.14
C ARG A 72 5.24 18.38 11.81
N TYR A 73 5.48 18.64 10.53
CA TYR A 73 6.64 19.40 10.07
C TYR A 73 6.23 20.36 8.94
N LYS A 74 7.03 21.40 8.72
CA LYS A 74 6.79 22.41 7.68
C LYS A 74 7.77 22.23 6.55
N ILE A 75 7.27 22.35 5.32
CA ILE A 75 8.09 22.38 4.11
C ILE A 75 7.93 23.73 3.43
N SER A 76 9.00 24.22 2.82
CA SER A 76 8.95 25.45 2.03
C SER A 76 8.18 25.19 0.73
N ASN A 77 7.18 26.02 0.46
CA ASN A 77 6.36 25.99 -0.75
C ASN A 77 6.76 27.10 -1.75
N GLY A 78 7.97 27.65 -1.64
CA GLY A 78 8.46 28.77 -2.47
C GLY A 78 8.56 30.08 -1.69
N GLU A 79 8.25 31.21 -2.35
CA GLU A 79 8.73 32.55 -1.98
C GLU A 79 8.31 33.07 -0.59
N ASN A 80 7.23 32.59 0.03
CA ASN A 80 6.90 32.97 1.42
C ASN A 80 5.86 32.08 2.12
N ALA A 81 5.58 30.89 1.58
CA ALA A 81 4.56 30.00 2.12
C ALA A 81 5.17 28.72 2.67
N PHE A 82 4.68 28.27 3.83
CA PHE A 82 4.99 26.96 4.37
C PHE A 82 3.78 26.05 4.24
N ARG A 83 3.98 24.85 3.71
CA ARG A 83 2.98 23.78 3.81
C ARG A 83 3.27 22.94 5.03
N GLN A 84 2.27 22.74 5.88
CA GLN A 84 2.37 21.79 6.97
C GLN A 84 2.06 20.39 6.44
N MET A 85 2.98 19.47 6.67
CA MET A 85 2.85 18.05 6.37
C MET A 85 2.95 17.24 7.67
N THR A 86 2.48 16.00 7.64
CA THR A 86 2.41 15.15 8.83
C THR A 86 2.86 13.74 8.52
N LEU A 87 3.67 13.14 9.39
CA LEU A 87 3.94 11.70 9.38
C LEU A 87 2.99 11.00 10.38
N PRO A 88 2.32 9.92 9.97
CA PRO A 88 1.38 9.22 10.83
C PRO A 88 2.10 8.55 12.01
N HIS A 89 1.47 8.57 13.19
CA HIS A 89 1.99 7.89 14.38
C HIS A 89 2.05 6.36 14.17
N PRO A 90 3.09 5.64 14.65
CA PRO A 90 3.21 4.19 14.48
C PRO A 90 1.97 3.40 14.92
N SER A 91 1.39 3.69 16.08
CA SER A 91 0.13 3.05 16.53
C SER A 91 -1.03 3.21 15.53
N SER A 92 -1.17 4.37 14.88
CA SER A 92 -2.20 4.59 13.85
C SER A 92 -1.94 3.74 12.60
N GLN A 93 -0.67 3.59 12.21
CA GLN A 93 -0.30 2.71 11.09
C GLN A 93 -0.59 1.24 11.43
N MET A 94 -0.32 0.81 12.67
CA MET A 94 -0.67 -0.54 13.16
C MET A 94 -2.17 -0.81 13.16
N ARG A 95 -2.98 0.21 13.45
CA ARG A 95 -4.45 0.09 13.38
C ARG A 95 -4.92 -0.18 11.95
N VAL A 96 -4.29 0.44 10.95
CA VAL A 96 -4.56 0.13 9.53
C VAL A 96 -4.19 -1.31 9.22
N CYS A 97 -3.03 -1.79 9.68
CA CYS A 97 -2.64 -3.20 9.52
C CYS A 97 -3.67 -4.15 10.11
N LYS A 98 -4.17 -3.85 11.32
CA LYS A 98 -5.21 -4.64 11.99
C LYS A 98 -6.51 -4.68 11.18
N ILE A 99 -6.97 -3.52 10.68
CA ILE A 99 -8.16 -3.44 9.83
C ILE A 99 -7.98 -4.27 8.57
N TYR A 100 -6.83 -4.19 7.91
CA TYR A 100 -6.58 -4.96 6.71
C TYR A 100 -6.51 -6.46 7.00
N SER A 101 -5.86 -6.87 8.10
CA SER A 101 -5.82 -8.29 8.47
C SER A 101 -7.21 -8.85 8.80
N GLU A 102 -8.09 -8.07 9.43
CA GLU A 102 -9.42 -8.53 9.84
C GLU A 102 -10.46 -8.44 8.71
N TYR A 103 -10.38 -7.41 7.85
CA TYR A 103 -11.44 -7.08 6.90
C TYR A 103 -11.01 -7.16 5.43
N SER A 104 -9.77 -7.55 5.10
CA SER A 104 -9.30 -7.58 3.70
C SER A 104 -10.21 -8.37 2.76
N GLU A 105 -10.71 -9.53 3.18
CA GLU A 105 -11.63 -10.36 2.38
C GLU A 105 -13.00 -9.70 2.19
N LEU A 106 -13.50 -9.02 3.21
CA LEU A 106 -14.77 -8.29 3.14
C LEU A 106 -14.63 -7.06 2.23
N ILE A 107 -13.51 -6.34 2.34
CA ILE A 107 -13.18 -5.20 1.48
C ILE A 107 -13.18 -5.64 0.01
N THR A 108 -12.44 -6.69 -0.33
CA THR A 108 -12.38 -7.17 -1.74
C THR A 108 -13.73 -7.67 -2.23
N TYR A 109 -14.51 -8.35 -1.38
CA TYR A 109 -15.85 -8.83 -1.73
C TYR A 109 -16.83 -7.69 -2.03
N TYR A 110 -16.97 -6.72 -1.12
CA TYR A 110 -17.93 -5.62 -1.30
C TYR A 110 -17.50 -4.65 -2.39
N CYS A 111 -16.21 -4.33 -2.48
CA CYS A 111 -15.70 -3.50 -3.56
C CYS A 111 -15.82 -4.16 -4.94
N GLY A 112 -15.76 -5.50 -5.01
CA GLY A 112 -15.96 -6.25 -6.25
C GLY A 112 -17.42 -6.34 -6.73
N LYS A 113 -18.40 -6.03 -5.87
CA LYS A 113 -19.83 -6.02 -6.25
C LYS A 113 -20.27 -4.74 -6.96
N SER A 114 -19.62 -3.62 -6.67
CA SER A 114 -20.00 -2.32 -7.21
C SER A 114 -19.39 -2.13 -8.60
N SER A 115 -20.21 -1.81 -9.60
CA SER A 115 -19.74 -1.41 -10.94
C SER A 115 -19.43 0.09 -11.05
N PHE A 116 -19.68 0.88 -10.01
CA PHE A 116 -19.50 2.34 -10.05
C PHE A 116 -18.05 2.79 -9.82
N SER A 117 -17.17 1.89 -9.40
CA SER A 117 -15.79 2.23 -9.05
C SER A 117 -14.86 2.07 -10.24
N LEU A 118 -14.26 3.17 -10.71
CA LEU A 118 -13.22 3.16 -11.76
C LEU A 118 -11.96 2.36 -11.35
N ARG A 119 -11.73 2.26 -10.04
CA ARG A 119 -10.64 1.50 -9.44
C ARG A 119 -11.10 0.90 -8.12
N TYR A 120 -10.87 -0.39 -7.94
CA TYR A 120 -11.32 -1.13 -6.76
C TYR A 120 -10.29 -2.19 -6.33
N PRO A 121 -10.17 -2.50 -5.04
CA PRO A 121 -9.35 -3.61 -4.56
C PRO A 121 -10.00 -4.93 -4.99
N ALA A 122 -9.38 -5.61 -5.95
CA ALA A 122 -9.91 -6.85 -6.52
C ALA A 122 -9.49 -8.08 -5.72
N LYS A 123 -8.26 -8.07 -5.19
CA LYS A 123 -7.70 -9.15 -4.37
C LYS A 123 -6.54 -8.67 -3.52
N ILE A 124 -6.16 -9.47 -2.53
CA ILE A 124 -4.91 -9.28 -1.78
C ILE A 124 -3.72 -9.61 -2.70
N SER A 125 -2.63 -8.85 -2.60
CA SER A 125 -1.44 -9.05 -3.44
C SER A 125 -0.82 -10.45 -3.28
N SER A 126 -0.35 -11.00 -4.40
CA SER A 126 0.32 -12.30 -4.38
C SER A 126 1.69 -12.22 -3.71
N SER A 127 2.01 -13.25 -2.95
CA SER A 127 3.23 -13.34 -2.15
C SER A 127 4.40 -13.97 -2.90
N PHE A 128 4.17 -14.36 -4.14
CA PHE A 128 5.17 -15.01 -4.98
C PHE A 128 5.33 -14.19 -6.24
N TYR A 129 6.58 -14.04 -6.69
CA TYR A 129 6.84 -13.54 -8.02
C TYR A 129 7.46 -14.63 -8.89
N ARG A 130 7.12 -14.61 -10.17
CA ARG A 130 7.75 -15.47 -11.16
C ARG A 130 9.02 -14.78 -11.65
N LYS A 131 10.16 -15.47 -11.53
CA LYS A 131 11.42 -14.98 -12.10
C LYS A 131 11.26 -14.81 -13.61
N ASN A 132 11.14 -13.56 -14.04
CA ASN A 132 11.05 -13.14 -15.44
C ASN A 132 12.10 -12.03 -15.68
N PRO A 133 12.41 -11.71 -16.95
CA PRO A 133 13.30 -10.57 -17.26
C PRO A 133 12.77 -9.24 -16.72
N LEU A 134 11.46 -9.15 -16.49
CA LEU A 134 10.77 -7.97 -15.97
C LEU A 134 10.85 -7.84 -14.43
N ALA A 135 11.36 -8.85 -13.72
CA ALA A 135 11.36 -8.90 -12.26
C ALA A 135 12.20 -7.77 -11.66
N ASP A 136 13.30 -7.43 -12.36
CA ASP A 136 14.24 -6.39 -11.94
C ASP A 136 13.83 -4.99 -12.41
N LEU A 137 12.79 -4.84 -13.25
CA LEU A 137 12.28 -3.50 -13.62
C LEU A 137 11.73 -2.74 -12.41
N LYS A 138 11.22 -3.46 -11.41
CA LYS A 138 10.87 -2.93 -10.09
C LYS A 138 11.80 -3.49 -9.02
N LYS A 139 13.11 -3.39 -9.26
CA LYS A 139 14.13 -3.73 -8.26
C LYS A 139 13.94 -2.93 -6.97
N TYR A 140 13.55 -1.66 -7.11
CA TYR A 140 13.17 -0.79 -6.01
C TYR A 140 11.65 -0.66 -5.94
N ARG A 141 11.14 -0.41 -4.72
CA ARG A 141 9.71 -0.19 -4.50
C ARG A 141 9.28 1.09 -5.23
N ASP A 142 8.13 0.99 -5.86
CA ASP A 142 7.46 2.07 -6.59
C ASP A 142 6.22 2.46 -5.78
N SER A 143 5.90 3.76 -5.70
CA SER A 143 4.69 4.27 -5.04
C SER A 143 3.42 4.03 -5.85
N GLY A 144 3.57 3.51 -7.06
CA GLY A 144 2.47 3.13 -7.93
C GLY A 144 1.61 1.98 -7.39
N VAL A 145 0.63 1.62 -8.19
CA VAL A 145 -0.41 0.65 -7.83
C VAL A 145 -0.15 -0.65 -8.55
N THR A 146 -0.42 -1.78 -7.89
CA THR A 146 -0.31 -3.08 -8.55
C THR A 146 -1.61 -3.39 -9.27
N GLU A 147 -1.57 -3.39 -10.60
CA GLU A 147 -2.68 -3.82 -11.46
C GLU A 147 -2.86 -5.35 -11.43
N LEU A 148 -4.10 -5.80 -11.61
CA LEU A 148 -4.44 -7.24 -11.64
C LEU A 148 -3.62 -8.07 -12.62
N ALA A 149 -3.34 -7.54 -13.80
CA ALA A 149 -2.56 -8.21 -14.83
C ALA A 149 -1.06 -8.36 -14.49
N LYS A 150 -0.55 -7.51 -13.58
CA LYS A 150 0.88 -7.45 -13.22
C LYS A 150 1.17 -8.07 -11.85
N ASP A 151 0.17 -8.62 -11.19
CA ASP A 151 0.33 -9.30 -9.92
C ASP A 151 1.27 -10.51 -10.05
N GLY A 152 2.24 -10.63 -9.14
CA GLY A 152 3.26 -11.69 -9.16
C GLY A 152 4.30 -11.57 -10.29
N MET A 153 4.34 -10.46 -11.02
CA MET A 153 5.40 -10.19 -12.00
C MET A 153 6.61 -9.45 -11.41
N TYR A 154 6.43 -8.76 -10.30
CA TYR A 154 7.46 -7.93 -9.66
C TYR A 154 7.91 -8.54 -8.34
N LYS A 155 9.17 -8.30 -7.98
CA LYS A 155 9.76 -8.77 -6.73
C LYS A 155 9.14 -8.15 -5.47
N HIS A 156 8.77 -6.88 -5.56
CA HIS A 156 8.20 -6.11 -4.46
C HIS A 156 6.79 -5.65 -4.84
N PRO A 157 5.75 -6.00 -4.06
CA PRO A 157 4.42 -5.44 -4.28
C PRO A 157 4.45 -3.94 -3.95
N SER A 158 3.77 -3.14 -4.76
CA SER A 158 3.71 -1.69 -4.55
C SER A 158 2.60 -1.29 -3.56
N ALA A 159 1.53 -2.08 -3.54
CA ALA A 159 0.34 -1.88 -2.71
C ALA A 159 -0.07 -3.20 -2.03
N TYR A 160 -0.80 -3.13 -0.91
CA TYR A 160 -1.33 -4.31 -0.22
C TYR A 160 -2.39 -5.04 -1.07
N PHE A 161 -3.33 -4.27 -1.64
CA PHE A 161 -4.31 -4.77 -2.58
C PHE A 161 -3.83 -4.67 -4.02
N VAL A 162 -4.24 -5.63 -4.82
CA VAL A 162 -4.17 -5.58 -6.27
C VAL A 162 -5.46 -4.97 -6.78
N TYR A 163 -5.32 -3.96 -7.63
CA TYR A 163 -6.44 -3.16 -8.09
C TYR A 163 -6.90 -3.62 -9.47
N GLY A 164 -8.22 -3.74 -9.60
CA GLY A 164 -8.92 -3.85 -10.88
C GLY A 164 -9.33 -2.46 -11.41
N GLY A 165 -9.66 -2.41 -12.69
CA GLY A 165 -9.99 -1.17 -13.39
C GLY A 165 -8.75 -0.37 -13.78
N ILE A 166 -8.79 0.93 -13.52
CA ILE A 166 -7.82 1.90 -14.04
C ILE A 166 -6.84 2.32 -12.94
N ASP A 167 -5.53 2.24 -13.20
CA ASP A 167 -4.47 2.62 -12.26
C ASP A 167 -4.37 4.15 -12.04
N LYS A 168 -4.45 4.93 -13.13
CA LYS A 168 -4.31 6.38 -13.15
C LYS A 168 -5.54 7.04 -13.77
N TYR A 169 -6.07 8.05 -13.08
CA TYR A 169 -7.31 8.73 -13.45
C TYR A 169 -7.36 9.21 -14.91
N TYR A 170 -6.27 9.77 -15.45
CA TYR A 170 -6.26 10.26 -16.83
C TYR A 170 -6.53 9.16 -17.88
N LYS A 171 -6.22 7.89 -17.58
CA LYS A 171 -6.46 6.77 -18.50
C LYS A 171 -7.96 6.49 -18.67
N TYR A 172 -8.80 6.89 -17.70
CA TYR A 172 -10.26 6.81 -17.84
C TYR A 172 -10.77 7.67 -18.98
N PHE A 173 -10.32 8.92 -19.09
CA PHE A 173 -10.73 9.79 -20.19
C PHE A 173 -10.25 9.33 -21.57
N GLN A 174 -9.30 8.39 -21.61
CA GLN A 174 -8.80 7.77 -22.82
C GLN A 174 -9.45 6.40 -23.10
N SER A 175 -10.28 5.90 -22.19
CA SER A 175 -10.91 4.59 -22.28
C SER A 175 -12.16 4.61 -23.14
N ASP A 176 -12.47 3.47 -23.77
CA ASP A 176 -13.71 3.29 -24.54
C ASP A 176 -14.96 3.49 -23.68
N GLU A 177 -14.90 3.08 -22.40
CA GLU A 177 -15.97 3.26 -21.42
C GLU A 177 -16.38 4.75 -21.29
N PHE A 178 -15.41 5.66 -21.23
CA PHE A 178 -15.69 7.09 -21.19
C PHE A 178 -16.32 7.61 -22.49
N TYR A 179 -15.84 7.13 -23.65
CA TYR A 179 -16.42 7.50 -24.94
C TYR A 179 -17.86 6.98 -25.11
N GLU A 180 -18.15 5.77 -24.66
CA GLU A 180 -19.49 5.19 -24.64
C GLU A 180 -20.42 5.95 -23.71
N TRP A 181 -19.96 6.25 -22.48
CA TRP A 181 -20.70 7.10 -21.55
C TRP A 181 -21.05 8.46 -22.17
N ARG A 182 -20.06 9.12 -22.81
CA ARG A 182 -20.26 10.40 -23.49
C ARG A 182 -21.28 10.32 -24.63
N ARG A 183 -21.31 9.22 -25.39
CA ARG A 183 -22.32 8.99 -26.44
C ARG A 183 -23.71 8.76 -25.86
N SER A 184 -23.81 8.03 -24.75
CA SER A 184 -25.09 7.72 -24.10
C SER A 184 -25.72 8.93 -23.40
N SER A 185 -24.90 9.88 -22.94
CA SER A 185 -25.32 11.05 -22.15
C SER A 185 -24.92 12.39 -22.81
N PRO A 186 -25.49 12.74 -23.98
CA PRO A 186 -25.07 13.92 -24.74
C PRO A 186 -25.48 15.27 -24.14
N ARG A 187 -26.32 15.31 -23.08
CA ARG A 187 -26.96 16.54 -22.56
C ARG A 187 -26.32 17.15 -21.30
N CYS A 188 -25.21 16.62 -20.78
CA CYS A 188 -24.58 17.19 -19.57
C CYS A 188 -23.62 18.37 -19.83
N CYS A 189 -23.63 18.92 -21.04
CA CYS A 189 -22.89 20.13 -21.41
C CYS A 189 -23.85 21.19 -21.96
N GLU A 190 -24.80 21.63 -21.12
CA GLU A 190 -25.50 22.91 -21.24
C GLU A 190 -25.37 23.66 -19.91
#